data_AF-A0A392R256-F1
#
_entry.id   AF-A0A392R256-F1
#
_cell.length_a   1.000
_cell.length_b   1.000
_cell.length_c   1.000
_cell.angle_alpha   90.00
_cell.angle_beta   90.00
_cell.angle_gamma   90.00
#
_symmetry.space_group_name_H-M   'P 1'
#
loop_
_entity.id
_entity.type
_entity.pdbx_description
1 polymer ?
#
loop_
_entity_poly.entity_id
_entity_poly.type
_entity_poly.pdbx_seq_one_letter_code
_entity_poly.pdbx_strand_id
1 'polypeptide(L)' 'RGSAKNAKVRKGFLMIWHATLWSIWKARNGSIFANGSFVPKDIVDEIKVLSWKWSLARLKVSPCMFYEWTWDPGDCLQR' A
#
# COMPACT_ATOMS: atom_id res chain seq x y z
N ARG A 1 1.69 -13.97 23.01
CA ARG A 1 2.09 -12.62 22.56
C ARG A 1 2.56 -12.56 21.08
N GLY A 2 3.16 -13.62 20.50
CA GLY A 2 3.57 -13.64 19.08
C GLY A 2 2.44 -13.73 18.03
N SER A 3 1.37 -14.48 18.31
CA SER A 3 0.27 -14.70 17.34
C SER A 3 -0.46 -13.41 16.91
N ALA A 4 -0.71 -12.48 17.85
CA ALA A 4 -1.35 -11.19 17.56
C ALA A 4 -0.49 -10.26 16.70
N LYS A 5 0.85 -10.28 16.89
CA LYS A 5 1.79 -9.52 16.06
C LYS A 5 1.77 -10.03 14.61
N ASN A 6 1.77 -11.35 14.41
CA ASN A 6 1.67 -11.96 13.09
C ASN A 6 0.35 -11.62 12.38
N ALA A 7 -0.77 -11.57 13.12
CA ALA A 7 -2.06 -11.18 12.56
C ALA A 7 -2.07 -9.71 12.09
N LYS A 8 -1.42 -8.80 12.82
CA LYS A 8 -1.28 -7.38 12.44
C LYS A 8 -0.44 -7.22 11.18
N VAL A 9 0.73 -7.89 11.13
CA VAL A 9 1.61 -7.88 9.95
C VAL A 9 0.89 -8.43 8.72
N ARG A 10 0.19 -9.56 8.85
CA ARG A 10 -0.64 -10.13 7.78
C ARG A 10 -1.70 -9.15 7.27
N LYS A 11 -2.41 -8.46 8.17
CA LYS A 11 -3.39 -7.42 7.80
C LYS A 11 -2.73 -6.26 7.04
N GLY A 12 -1.51 -5.88 7.44
CA GLY A 12 -0.71 -4.88 6.74
C GLY A 12 -0.38 -5.27 5.30
N PHE A 13 0.13 -6.48 5.08
CA PHE A 13 0.41 -6.97 3.72
C PHE A 13 -0.86 -7.13 2.88
N LEU A 14 -1.98 -7.56 3.48
CA LEU A 14 -3.27 -7.57 2.79
C LEU A 14 -3.72 -6.16 2.39
N MET A 15 -3.43 -5.14 3.19
CA MET A 15 -3.74 -3.75 2.84
C MET A 15 -2.91 -3.25 1.65
N ILE A 16 -1.62 -3.59 1.61
CA ILE A 16 -0.75 -3.32 0.45
C ILE A 16 -1.33 -4.00 -0.79
N TRP A 17 -1.74 -5.27 -0.68
CA TRP A 17 -2.38 -5.99 -1.77
C TRP A 17 -3.66 -5.31 -2.29
N HIS A 18 -4.54 -4.84 -1.39
CA HIS A 18 -5.73 -4.09 -1.81
C HIS A 18 -5.39 -2.77 -2.51
N ALA A 19 -4.37 -2.04 -2.02
CA ALA A 19 -3.90 -0.82 -2.67
C ALA A 19 -3.38 -1.12 -4.09
N THR A 20 -2.63 -2.22 -4.27
CA THR A 20 -2.18 -2.70 -5.59
C THR A 20 -3.33 -2.97 -6.54
N LEU A 21 -4.31 -3.79 -6.12
CA LEU A 21 -5.48 -4.09 -6.95
C LEU A 21 -6.26 -2.83 -7.32
N TRP A 22 -6.44 -1.92 -6.36
CA TRP A 22 -7.14 -0.66 -6.59
C TRP A 22 -6.43 0.23 -7.60
N SER A 23 -5.11 0.44 -7.45
CA SER A 23 -4.32 1.26 -8.37
C SER A 23 -4.31 0.70 -9.79
N ILE A 24 -4.17 -0.62 -9.94
CA ILE A 24 -4.24 -1.29 -11.25
C ILE A 24 -5.63 -1.12 -11.87
N TRP A 25 -6.70 -1.37 -11.09
CA TRP A 25 -8.07 -1.20 -11.57
C TRP A 25 -8.33 0.24 -12.01
N LYS A 26 -7.88 1.23 -11.23
CA LYS A 26 -8.01 2.66 -11.55
C LYS A 26 -7.27 3.01 -12.84
N ALA A 27 -6.02 2.58 -12.99
CA ALA A 27 -5.21 2.85 -14.19
C ALA A 27 -5.83 2.23 -15.45
N ARG A 28 -6.30 0.99 -15.37
CA ARG A 28 -6.99 0.33 -16.49
C ARG A 28 -8.27 1.04 -16.88
N ASN A 29 -9.09 1.45 -15.91
CA ASN A 29 -10.34 2.16 -16.19
C ASN A 29 -10.08 3.55 -16.77
N GLY A 30 -9.08 4.28 -16.26
CA GLY A 30 -8.67 5.56 -16.86
C GLY A 30 -8.25 5.39 -18.32
N SER A 31 -7.54 4.30 -18.63
CA SER A 31 -7.14 4.02 -20.01
C SER A 31 -8.33 3.71 -20.93
N ILE A 32 -9.29 2.92 -20.46
CA ILE A 32 -10.47 2.53 -21.26
C ILE A 32 -11.47 3.68 -21.42
N PHE A 33 -11.76 4.41 -20.35
CA PHE A 33 -12.87 5.38 -20.33
C PHE A 33 -12.45 6.83 -20.59
N ALA A 34 -11.17 7.17 -20.41
CA ALA A 34 -10.65 8.52 -20.61
C ALA A 34 -9.60 8.60 -21.72
N ASN A 35 -9.44 7.55 -22.53
CA ASN A 35 -8.37 7.42 -23.54
C ASN A 35 -6.96 7.67 -22.97
N GLY A 36 -6.77 7.41 -21.68
CA GLY A 36 -5.49 7.59 -21.01
C GLY A 36 -4.48 6.50 -21.40
N SER A 37 -3.20 6.82 -21.33
CA SER A 37 -2.14 5.83 -21.19
C SER A 37 -1.68 5.80 -19.74
N PHE A 38 -0.99 4.73 -19.33
CA PHE A 38 -0.38 4.67 -18.00
C PHE A 38 1.07 4.22 -18.11
N VAL A 39 1.90 4.78 -17.24
CA VAL A 39 3.29 4.34 -17.06
C VAL A 39 3.32 3.41 -15.84
N PRO A 40 3.83 2.18 -15.95
CA PRO A 40 3.87 1.24 -14.82
C PRO A 40 4.55 1.81 -13.56
N LYS A 41 5.57 2.66 -13.74
CA LYS A 41 6.26 3.33 -12.63
C LYS A 41 5.33 4.21 -11.81
N ASP A 42 4.45 4.97 -12.47
CA ASP A 42 3.50 5.87 -11.79
C ASP A 42 2.49 5.08 -10.97
N ILE A 43 2.06 3.91 -11.47
CA ILE A 43 1.19 2.99 -10.73
C ILE A 43 1.91 2.49 -9.47
N VAL A 44 3.17 2.10 -9.57
CA VAL A 44 3.96 1.65 -8.42
C VAL A 44 4.10 2.76 -7.37
N ASP A 45 4.35 3.99 -7.80
CA ASP A 45 4.45 5.13 -6.89
C ASP A 45 3.10 5.48 -6.25
N GLU A 46 1.98 5.34 -6.98
CA GLU A 46 0.64 5.46 -6.40
C GLU A 46 0.38 4.36 -5.36
N ILE A 47 0.77 3.11 -5.62
CA ILE A 47 0.63 2.00 -4.67
C ILE A 47 1.39 2.28 -3.37
N LYS A 48 2.64 2.74 -3.48
CA LYS A 48 3.47 3.11 -2.32
C LYS A 48 2.78 4.18 -1.48
N VAL A 49 2.36 5.28 -2.11
CA VAL A 49 1.73 6.41 -1.40
C VAL A 49 0.39 6.00 -0.80
N LEU A 50 -0.44 5.28 -1.54
CA LEU A 50 -1.78 4.87 -1.08
C LEU A 50 -1.70 3.88 0.08
N SER A 51 -0.86 2.85 -0.04
CA SER A 51 -0.68 1.85 1.01
C SER A 51 -0.10 2.46 2.29
N TRP A 52 0.84 3.40 2.18
CA TRP A 52 1.37 4.16 3.32
C TRP A 52 0.30 5.03 3.98
N LYS A 53 -0.47 5.80 3.20
CA LYS A 53 -1.57 6.61 3.76
C LYS A 53 -2.62 5.74 4.45
N TRP A 54 -2.94 4.59 3.88
CA TRP A 54 -3.88 3.64 4.48
C TRP A 54 -3.32 2.99 5.74
N SER A 55 -2.02 2.68 5.79
CA SER A 55 -1.41 2.11 6.99
C SER A 55 -1.51 3.10 8.16
N LEU A 56 -1.22 4.38 7.94
CA LEU A 56 -1.36 5.44 8.95
C LEU A 56 -2.82 5.64 9.40
N ALA A 57 -3.77 5.59 8.47
CA ALA A 57 -5.18 5.88 8.78
C ALA A 57 -5.94 4.69 9.36
N ARG A 58 -5.56 3.45 9.01
CA ARG A 58 -6.38 2.25 9.25
C ARG A 58 -5.68 1.18 10.08
N LEU A 59 -4.35 1.17 10.14
CA LEU A 59 -3.61 0.23 10.99
C LEU A 59 -3.21 0.92 12.30
N LYS A 60 -3.40 0.23 13.44
CA LYS A 60 -2.86 0.65 14.73
C LYS A 60 -1.36 0.32 14.82
N VAL A 61 -0.59 0.81 13.85
CA VAL A 61 0.88 0.75 13.80
C VAL A 61 1.46 2.05 14.30
N SER A 62 2.67 2.02 14.86
CA SER A 62 3.42 3.25 15.04
C SER A 62 3.59 3.93 13.67
N PRO A 63 3.42 5.26 13.57
CA PRO A 63 3.71 5.97 12.34
C PRO A 63 5.15 5.69 11.86
N CYS A 64 5.31 5.66 10.55
CA CYS A 64 6.62 5.61 9.88
C CYS A 64 6.63 6.65 8.76
N MET A 65 7.81 7.16 8.45
CA MET A 65 8.00 8.10 7.34
C MET A 65 7.81 7.36 6.02
N PHE A 66 7.40 8.09 4.97
CA PHE A 66 7.16 7.49 3.66
C PHE A 66 8.38 6.74 3.12
N TYR A 67 9.59 7.30 3.29
CA TYR A 67 10.81 6.65 2.81
C TYR A 67 11.07 5.30 3.51
N GLU A 68 10.78 5.20 4.82
CA GLU A 68 10.92 3.95 5.58
C GLU A 68 9.94 2.90 5.05
N TRP A 69 8.69 3.31 4.81
CA TRP A 69 7.66 2.43 4.24
C TRP A 69 8.04 1.93 2.85
N THR A 70 8.62 2.78 2.01
CA THR A 70 9.06 2.37 0.67
C THR A 70 10.31 1.50 0.68
N TRP A 71 11.13 1.60 1.73
CA TRP A 71 12.33 0.80 1.89
C TRP A 71 12.00 -0.60 2.40
N ASP A 72 11.31 -0.67 3.55
CA ASP A 72 10.83 -1.93 4.14
C ASP A 72 9.51 -1.71 4.90
N PRO A 73 8.36 -2.01 4.28
CA PRO A 73 7.07 -1.92 4.96
C PRO A 73 6.89 -3.02 6.02
N GLY A 74 7.61 -4.14 5.92
CA GLY A 74 7.58 -5.23 6.89
C GLY A 74 8.11 -4.77 8.25
N ASP A 75 9.24 -4.07 8.26
CA ASP A 75 9.80 -3.46 9.47
C ASP A 75 8.86 -2.41 10.07
N CYS A 76 8.23 -1.60 9.23
CA CYS A 76 7.24 -0.60 9.67
C CYS A 76 6.02 -1.25 10.34
N LEU A 77 5.53 -2.36 9.79
CA LEU A 77 4.37 -3.09 10.31
C LEU A 77 4.64 -3.81 11.64
N GLN A 78 5.91 -4.12 11.92
CA GLN A 78 6.35 -4.77 13.16
C GLN A 78 6.47 -3.80 14.34
N ARG A 79 6.48 -2.49 14.10
CA ARG A 79 6.47 -1.44 15.14
C ARG A 79 5.19 -1.45 15.99
#